data_AF-A0A7C2Q031-F1
#
_entry.id   AF-A0A7C2Q031-F1
#
_cell.length_a   1.000
_cell.length_b   1.000
_cell.length_c   1.000
_cell.angle_alpha   90.00
_cell.angle_beta   90.00
_cell.angle_gamma   90.00
#
_symmetry.space_group_name_H-M   'P 1'
#
loop_
_entity.id
_entity.type
_entity.pdbx_description
1 polymer ?
#
loop_
_entity_poly.entity_id
_entity_poly.type
_entity_poly.pdbx_seq_one_letter_code
_entity_poly.pdbx_strand_id
1 'polypeptide(L)'
;MASMKTGAIISILGALISLTPVIYFLTLPLDSPTRGILSQQIMGLPLMLYFTLAGAVVTATGLFIFMKAARAPPEIAYPSTLPIRSMPRARATPSTAVLAPPDELVTEIEREIEKIVQLEEPEAEVAPAPEEAAEERPTIEVQVVNRGQDMVCPHCGELNPLKSTRCVKCKKPLYEVGEGEPRCPVCDAPLRLSQRISEDLFTCGLCFSELRIPIELRKEIGLE
;
A
#
# COMPACT_ATOMS: atom_id res chain seq x y z
N MET A 1 21.56 11.52 3.48
CA MET A 1 20.18 11.56 2.92
C MET A 1 20.30 11.83 1.43
N ALA A 2 20.12 10.83 0.57
CA ALA A 2 20.06 11.08 -0.86
C ALA A 2 18.62 11.47 -1.21
N SER A 3 18.42 12.72 -1.63
CA SER A 3 17.08 13.23 -1.95
C SER A 3 16.55 12.57 -3.23
N MET A 4 15.24 12.31 -3.28
CA MET A 4 14.55 11.79 -4.47
C MET A 4 14.90 12.59 -5.74
N LYS A 5 14.98 13.93 -5.61
CA LYS A 5 15.38 14.85 -6.68
C LYS A 5 16.78 14.55 -7.22
N THR A 6 17.73 14.20 -6.35
CA THR A 6 19.11 13.91 -6.73
C THR A 6 19.19 12.62 -7.56
N GLY A 7 18.47 11.56 -7.17
CA GLY A 7 18.40 10.32 -7.95
C GLY A 7 17.79 10.54 -9.34
N ALA A 8 16.71 11.32 -9.43
CA ALA A 8 16.07 11.66 -10.70
C ALA A 8 17.01 12.43 -11.64
N ILE A 9 17.72 13.45 -11.13
CA ILE A 9 18.66 14.25 -11.93
C ILE A 9 19.80 13.38 -12.47
N ILE A 10 20.39 12.52 -11.63
CA ILE A 10 21.48 11.62 -12.04
C ILE A 10 21.00 10.64 -13.12
N SER A 11 19.79 10.09 -12.96
CA SER A 11 19.20 9.19 -13.95
C SER A 11 18.99 9.86 -15.31
N ILE A 12 18.49 11.10 -15.32
CA ILE A 12 18.26 11.86 -16.56
C ILE A 12 19.58 12.19 -17.24
N LEU A 13 20.60 12.61 -16.48
CA LEU A 13 21.93 12.88 -17.02
C LEU A 13 22.56 11.63 -17.65
N GLY A 14 22.45 10.48 -16.99
CA GLY A 14 22.90 9.20 -17.55
C GLY A 14 22.19 8.86 -18.86
N ALA A 15 20.86 9.07 -18.91
CA ALA A 15 20.07 8.80 -20.10
C ALA A 15 20.49 9.70 -21.28
N LEU A 16 20.73 10.99 -21.02
CA LEU A 16 21.26 11.92 -22.03
C LEU A 16 22.63 11.47 -22.55
N ILE A 17 23.56 11.11 -21.66
CA ILE A 17 24.89 10.61 -22.08
C ILE A 17 24.77 9.35 -22.94
N SER A 18 23.82 8.46 -22.63
CA SER A 18 23.61 7.24 -23.41
C SER A 18 22.94 7.49 -24.77
N LEU A 19 21.95 8.38 -24.82
CA LEU A 19 21.09 8.56 -26.01
C LEU A 19 21.61 9.61 -26.98
N THR A 20 22.21 10.70 -26.49
CA THR A 20 22.76 11.78 -27.33
C THR A 20 23.67 11.26 -28.45
N PRO A 21 24.68 10.42 -28.20
CA PRO A 21 25.54 9.91 -29.27
C PRO A 21 24.74 9.11 -30.31
N VAL A 22 23.82 8.23 -29.85
CA VAL A 22 22.96 7.39 -30.72
C VAL A 22 22.07 8.24 -31.62
N ILE A 23 21.33 9.18 -31.03
CA ILE A 23 20.46 10.09 -31.76
C ILE A 23 21.29 10.92 -32.73
N TYR A 24 22.43 11.44 -32.29
CA TYR A 24 23.32 12.23 -33.12
C TYR A 24 23.83 11.44 -34.33
N PHE A 25 24.25 10.19 -34.14
CA PHE A 25 24.66 9.30 -35.23
C PHE A 25 23.55 9.02 -36.24
N LEU A 26 22.30 8.84 -35.77
CA LEU A 26 21.15 8.61 -36.65
C LEU A 26 20.78 9.86 -37.48
N THR A 27 21.00 11.05 -36.92
CA THR A 27 20.72 12.32 -37.63
C THR A 27 21.82 12.76 -38.58
N LEU A 28 23.01 12.15 -38.51
CA LEU A 28 24.15 12.56 -39.30
C LEU A 28 24.10 12.01 -40.74
N PRO A 29 24.49 12.83 -41.75
CA PRO A 29 24.67 12.35 -43.11
C PRO A 29 25.74 11.24 -43.17
N LEU A 30 25.59 10.33 -44.13
CA LEU A 30 26.48 9.17 -44.32
C LEU A 30 27.95 9.57 -44.51
N ASP A 31 28.22 10.69 -45.19
CA ASP A 31 29.57 11.16 -45.52
C ASP A 31 30.18 12.11 -44.46
N SER A 32 29.57 12.23 -43.28
CA SER A 32 30.06 13.16 -42.27
C SER A 32 31.30 12.63 -41.52
N PRO A 33 32.34 13.46 -41.30
CA PRO A 33 33.56 13.03 -40.62
C PRO A 33 33.32 12.65 -39.15
N THR A 34 32.31 13.26 -38.53
CA THR A 34 31.89 12.96 -37.15
C THR A 34 31.32 11.56 -36.99
N ARG A 35 30.64 11.03 -38.02
CA ARG A 35 30.13 9.65 -38.03
C ARG A 35 31.26 8.63 -37.98
N GLY A 36 32.38 8.91 -38.67
CA GLY A 36 33.59 8.09 -38.65
C GLY A 36 34.27 8.02 -37.27
N ILE A 37 34.25 9.12 -36.51
CA ILE A 37 34.78 9.16 -35.14
C ILE A 37 33.92 8.29 -34.21
N LEU A 38 32.60 8.39 -34.35
CA LEU A 38 31.64 7.64 -33.52
C LEU A 38 31.66 6.13 -33.83
N SER A 39 31.89 5.75 -35.08
CA SER A 39 32.06 4.35 -35.49
C SER A 39 33.48 3.81 -35.27
N GLN A 40 34.44 4.65 -34.86
CA GLN A 40 35.80 4.23 -34.62
C GLN A 40 35.85 3.13 -33.56
N GLN A 41 36.49 2.02 -33.90
CA GLN A 41 36.63 0.87 -33.00
C GLN A 41 37.80 1.12 -32.04
N ILE A 42 37.49 1.12 -30.76
CA ILE A 42 38.47 1.09 -29.68
C ILE A 42 38.27 -0.24 -28.97
N MET A 43 39.33 -1.04 -28.79
CA MET A 43 39.26 -2.36 -28.15
C MET A 43 38.13 -3.27 -28.69
N GLY A 44 37.88 -3.22 -30.00
CA GLY A 44 36.90 -4.06 -30.69
C GLY A 44 35.45 -3.59 -30.64
N LEU A 45 35.13 -2.50 -29.93
CA LEU A 45 33.78 -1.92 -29.89
C LEU A 45 33.80 -0.50 -30.48
N PRO A 46 32.76 -0.10 -31.25
CA PRO A 46 32.63 1.28 -31.69
C PRO A 46 32.50 2.24 -30.50
N LEU A 47 33.12 3.41 -30.60
CA LEU A 47 33.17 4.45 -29.57
C LEU A 47 31.78 4.80 -29.01
N MET A 48 30.77 4.83 -29.86
CA MET A 48 29.36 5.01 -29.49
C MET A 48 28.89 4.06 -28.39
N LEU A 49 29.28 2.79 -28.46
CA LEU A 49 28.85 1.80 -27.48
C LEU A 49 29.47 2.06 -26.10
N TYR A 50 30.68 2.62 -26.04
CA TYR A 50 31.28 3.01 -24.77
C TYR A 50 30.47 4.13 -24.09
N PHE A 51 30.03 5.14 -24.84
CA PHE A 51 29.15 6.17 -24.28
C PHE A 51 27.80 5.60 -23.84
N THR A 52 27.22 4.65 -24.59
CA THR A 52 25.97 3.99 -24.16
C THR A 52 26.17 3.19 -22.88
N LEU A 53 27.28 2.46 -22.74
CA LEU A 53 27.60 1.67 -21.56
C LEU A 53 27.84 2.57 -20.34
N ALA A 54 28.64 3.62 -20.50
CA ALA A 54 28.90 4.59 -19.44
C ALA A 54 27.60 5.29 -19.00
N GLY A 55 26.79 5.76 -19.94
CA GLY A 55 25.49 6.37 -19.66
C GLY A 55 24.51 5.39 -18.99
N ALA A 56 24.48 4.12 -19.40
CA ALA A 56 23.65 3.09 -18.79
C ALA A 56 24.02 2.84 -17.32
N VAL A 57 25.31 2.77 -16.98
CA VAL A 57 25.77 2.61 -15.59
C VAL A 57 25.36 3.81 -14.74
N VAL A 58 25.52 5.03 -15.24
CA VAL A 58 25.10 6.27 -14.54
C VAL A 58 23.58 6.28 -14.35
N THR A 59 22.82 5.91 -15.38
CA THR A 59 21.36 5.84 -15.33
C THR A 59 20.89 4.83 -14.29
N ALA A 60 21.45 3.62 -14.29
CA ALA A 60 21.12 2.58 -13.33
C ALA A 60 21.43 3.02 -11.89
N THR A 61 22.55 3.71 -11.68
CA THR A 61 22.93 4.24 -10.37
C THR A 61 21.95 5.32 -9.89
N GLY A 62 21.57 6.25 -10.78
CA GLY A 62 20.57 7.28 -10.48
C GLY A 62 19.20 6.68 -10.15
N LEU A 63 18.75 5.71 -10.94
CA LEU A 63 17.48 5.00 -10.74
C LEU A 63 17.49 4.22 -9.42
N PHE A 64 18.58 3.57 -9.08
CA PHE A 64 18.73 2.85 -7.80
C PHE A 64 18.58 3.80 -6.60
N ILE A 65 19.23 4.97 -6.65
CA ILE A 65 19.09 6.00 -5.61
C ILE A 65 17.65 6.51 -5.54
N PHE A 66 17.03 6.78 -6.69
CA PHE A 66 15.64 7.22 -6.78
C PHE A 66 14.67 6.20 -6.17
N MET A 67 14.79 4.93 -6.54
CA MET A 67 13.96 3.85 -6.00
C MET A 67 14.15 3.69 -4.50
N LYS A 68 15.40 3.78 -4.01
CA LYS A 68 15.70 3.70 -2.58
C LYS A 68 15.08 4.88 -1.81
N ALA A 69 15.11 6.08 -2.37
CA ALA A 69 14.48 7.26 -1.77
C ALA A 69 12.95 7.22 -1.85
N ALA A 70 12.37 6.68 -2.92
CA ALA A 70 10.93 6.55 -3.10
C ALA A 70 10.29 5.47 -2.22
N ARG A 71 11.07 4.43 -1.86
CA ARG A 71 10.65 3.37 -0.93
C ARG A 71 10.93 3.69 0.53
N ALA A 72 11.60 4.81 0.82
CA ALA A 72 11.75 5.26 2.20
C ALA A 72 10.35 5.61 2.73
N PRO A 73 9.95 5.09 3.91
CA PRO A 73 8.66 5.40 4.49
C PRO A 73 8.52 6.92 4.64
N PRO A 74 7.34 7.50 4.36
CA PRO A 74 7.15 8.93 4.52
C PRO A 74 7.49 9.28 5.96
N GLU A 75 8.51 10.13 6.13
CA GLU A 75 8.83 10.74 7.41
C GLU A 75 7.61 11.60 7.76
N ILE A 76 6.74 11.07 8.63
CA ILE A 76 5.57 11.78 9.16
C ILE A 76 6.14 12.94 9.97
N ALA A 77 6.31 14.08 9.32
CA ALA A 77 6.51 15.35 9.98
C ALA A 77 5.23 15.66 10.75
N TYR A 78 5.14 15.21 12.00
CA TYR A 78 4.10 15.66 12.91
C TYR A 78 4.26 17.18 13.07
N PRO A 79 3.27 18.01 12.66
CA PRO A 79 3.30 19.41 13.03
C PRO A 79 3.05 19.49 14.54
N SER A 80 4.10 19.76 15.30
CA SER A 80 4.10 19.99 16.75
C SER A 80 3.44 21.34 17.11
N THR A 81 2.21 21.59 16.68
CA THR A 81 1.43 22.74 17.12
C THR A 81 -0.05 22.38 17.17
N LEU A 82 -0.46 21.70 18.24
CA LEU A 82 -1.86 21.73 18.64
C LEU A 82 -2.15 23.11 19.24
N PRO A 83 -3.10 23.91 18.72
CA PRO A 83 -3.53 25.11 19.40
C PRO A 83 -4.27 24.68 20.68
N ILE A 84 -3.69 25.00 21.84
CA ILE A 84 -4.34 24.88 23.13
C ILE A 84 -5.54 25.83 23.11
N ARG A 85 -6.73 25.29 22.83
CA ARG A 85 -7.99 26.04 22.96
C ARG A 85 -8.33 26.07 24.45
N SER A 86 -8.07 27.20 25.09
CA SER A 86 -8.47 27.47 26.47
C SER A 86 -9.99 27.34 26.60
N MET A 87 -10.44 26.29 27.26
CA MET A 87 -11.84 26.14 27.67
C MET A 87 -12.16 27.18 28.76
N PRO A 88 -13.31 27.86 28.70
CA PRO A 88 -13.72 28.78 29.76
C PRO A 88 -13.99 27.98 31.04
N ARG A 89 -13.36 28.44 32.12
CA ARG A 89 -13.41 27.88 33.48
C ARG A 89 -14.84 27.94 34.01
N ALA A 90 -15.58 26.84 33.91
CA ALA A 90 -16.83 26.67 34.64
C ALA A 90 -16.52 26.63 36.15
N ARG A 91 -17.15 27.55 36.88
CA ARG A 91 -16.98 27.73 38.32
C ARG A 91 -17.66 26.57 39.05
N ALA A 92 -16.88 25.60 39.52
CA ALA A 92 -17.36 24.57 40.44
C ALA A 92 -17.21 25.06 41.88
N THR A 93 -18.32 25.03 42.61
CA THR A 93 -18.46 25.22 44.05
C THR A 93 -17.68 24.14 44.84
N PRO A 94 -17.22 24.44 46.07
CA PRO A 94 -16.41 23.51 46.84
C PRO A 94 -17.29 22.42 47.45
N SER A 95 -17.04 21.16 47.09
CA SER A 95 -17.51 20.01 47.84
C SER A 95 -16.30 19.33 48.47
N THR A 96 -16.22 19.42 49.78
CA THR A 96 -15.33 18.64 50.63
C THR A 96 -15.61 17.15 50.43
N ALA A 97 -14.63 16.40 49.94
CA ALA A 97 -14.60 14.95 50.05
C ALA A 97 -13.20 14.53 50.52
N VAL A 98 -13.22 13.76 51.59
CA VAL A 98 -12.13 13.32 52.44
C VAL A 98 -11.23 12.33 51.70
N LEU A 99 -9.92 12.48 51.84
CA LEU A 99 -8.89 11.51 51.42
C LEU A 99 -9.06 10.20 52.20
N ALA A 100 -9.25 9.07 51.51
CA ALA A 100 -9.08 7.73 52.08
C ALA A 100 -7.71 7.14 51.66
N PRO A 101 -7.00 6.43 52.56
CA PRO A 101 -5.64 5.91 52.33
C PRO A 101 -5.59 4.63 51.45
N PRO A 102 -4.41 4.27 50.91
CA PRO A 102 -4.24 3.44 49.70
C PRO A 102 -4.15 1.91 49.93
N ASP A 103 -4.32 1.42 51.16
CA ASP A 103 -3.92 0.04 51.50
C ASP A 103 -5.03 -1.02 51.34
N GLU A 104 -6.27 -0.62 51.05
CA GLU A 104 -7.43 -1.53 50.98
C GLU A 104 -7.74 -2.02 49.53
N LEU A 105 -7.12 -1.39 48.51
CA LEU A 105 -7.30 -1.75 47.09
C LEU A 105 -6.36 -2.86 46.62
N VAL A 106 -5.26 -3.09 47.34
CA VAL A 106 -4.25 -4.09 46.98
C VAL A 106 -4.74 -5.50 47.33
N THR A 107 -5.49 -5.65 48.41
CA THR A 107 -6.02 -6.93 48.91
C THR A 107 -7.17 -7.50 48.06
N GLU A 108 -7.91 -6.64 47.33
CA GLU A 108 -8.96 -7.10 46.42
C GLU A 108 -8.37 -7.67 45.12
N ILE A 109 -7.27 -7.10 44.64
CA ILE A 109 -6.60 -7.52 43.39
C ILE A 109 -5.91 -8.89 43.56
N GLU A 110 -5.29 -9.15 44.71
CA GLU A 110 -4.66 -10.45 45.00
C GLU A 110 -5.68 -11.60 45.03
N ARG A 111 -6.92 -11.33 45.45
CA ARG A 111 -8.00 -12.32 45.53
C ARG A 111 -8.58 -12.70 44.17
N GLU A 112 -8.45 -11.83 43.16
CA GLU A 112 -8.98 -12.09 41.81
C GLU A 112 -8.04 -12.96 40.98
N ILE A 113 -6.73 -12.89 41.23
CA ILE A 113 -5.70 -13.62 40.47
C ILE A 113 -5.69 -15.12 40.79
N GLU A 114 -5.99 -15.50 42.04
CA GLU A 114 -5.98 -16.90 42.48
C GLU A 114 -7.14 -17.73 41.91
N LYS A 115 -8.18 -17.07 41.36
CA LYS A 115 -9.35 -17.74 40.78
C LYS A 115 -9.16 -18.18 39.33
N ILE A 116 -8.17 -17.64 38.63
CA ILE A 116 -7.94 -17.90 37.20
C ILE A 116 -7.05 -19.14 36.99
N VAL A 117 -6.22 -19.49 37.97
CA VAL A 117 -5.24 -20.59 37.89
C VAL A 117 -5.89 -21.99 38.10
N GLN A 118 -7.16 -22.08 38.50
CA GLN A 118 -7.84 -23.36 38.78
C GLN A 118 -8.67 -23.95 37.63
N LEU A 119 -8.70 -23.33 36.44
CA LEU A 119 -9.49 -23.84 35.30
C LEU A 119 -8.65 -24.41 34.15
N GLU A 120 -7.33 -24.50 34.29
CA GLU A 120 -6.47 -25.22 33.35
C GLU A 120 -6.17 -26.64 33.85
N GLU A 121 -6.88 -27.60 33.23
CA GLU A 121 -6.57 -29.03 33.05
C GLU A 121 -6.75 -30.00 34.25
N PRO A 122 -7.31 -31.22 34.01
CA PRO A 122 -6.48 -32.30 33.45
C PRO A 122 -7.13 -33.21 32.37
N GLU A 123 -6.23 -33.68 31.50
CA GLU A 123 -6.13 -34.89 30.66
C GLU A 123 -7.21 -35.99 30.73
N ALA A 124 -7.57 -36.53 29.54
CA ALA A 124 -7.79 -37.96 29.32
C ALA A 124 -7.71 -38.35 27.83
N GLU A 125 -6.80 -39.27 27.51
CA GLU A 125 -6.62 -39.96 26.22
C GLU A 125 -7.79 -40.93 25.91
N VAL A 126 -8.04 -41.23 24.61
CA VAL A 126 -8.34 -42.57 24.00
C VAL A 126 -8.67 -42.39 22.49
N ALA A 127 -7.98 -43.13 21.60
CA ALA A 127 -8.28 -43.32 20.16
C ALA A 127 -9.29 -44.49 19.96
N PRO A 128 -9.92 -44.79 18.77
CA PRO A 128 -9.58 -44.42 17.38
C PRO A 128 -10.78 -44.07 16.42
N ALA A 129 -10.47 -43.87 15.13
CA ALA A 129 -11.29 -43.55 13.93
C ALA A 129 -12.62 -44.36 13.75
N PRO A 130 -13.65 -43.91 12.97
CA PRO A 130 -13.56 -43.65 11.52
C PRO A 130 -14.41 -42.47 10.94
N GLU A 131 -14.08 -42.15 9.68
CA GLU A 131 -14.80 -41.39 8.66
C GLU A 131 -16.27 -41.00 8.94
N GLU A 132 -16.55 -39.69 9.01
CA GLU A 132 -17.80 -39.13 8.51
C GLU A 132 -17.52 -37.80 7.79
N ALA A 133 -17.99 -37.75 6.54
CA ALA A 133 -17.96 -36.61 5.66
C ALA A 133 -18.68 -35.42 6.31
N ALA A 134 -17.90 -34.46 6.81
CA ALA A 134 -18.39 -33.11 7.02
C ALA A 134 -18.16 -32.34 5.73
N GLU A 135 -19.24 -32.13 4.97
CA GLU A 135 -19.30 -31.20 3.85
C GLU A 135 -18.64 -29.88 4.24
N GLU A 136 -17.42 -29.62 3.75
CA GLU A 136 -16.92 -28.27 3.63
C GLU A 136 -17.84 -27.56 2.63
N ARG A 137 -18.87 -26.88 3.15
CA ARG A 137 -19.53 -25.82 2.41
C ARG A 137 -18.41 -24.89 1.94
N PRO A 138 -18.15 -24.74 0.64
CA PRO A 138 -17.12 -23.82 0.20
C PRO A 138 -17.53 -22.44 0.71
N THR A 139 -16.74 -21.87 1.62
CA THR A 139 -16.89 -20.47 1.94
C THR A 139 -16.61 -19.74 0.65
N ILE A 140 -17.65 -19.08 0.11
CA ILE A 140 -17.58 -18.33 -1.14
C ILE A 140 -16.77 -17.07 -0.85
N GLU A 141 -15.47 -17.23 -0.65
CA GLU A 141 -14.54 -16.19 -0.27
C GLU A 141 -13.86 -15.64 -1.51
N VAL A 142 -13.92 -14.31 -1.65
CA VAL A 142 -13.20 -13.60 -2.71
C VAL A 142 -11.70 -13.71 -2.44
N GLN A 143 -10.97 -14.40 -3.31
CA GLN A 143 -9.52 -14.54 -3.17
C GLN A 143 -8.82 -13.27 -3.65
N VAL A 144 -7.95 -12.71 -2.81
CA VAL A 144 -7.16 -11.52 -3.15
C VAL A 144 -5.84 -11.94 -3.80
N VAL A 145 -5.63 -11.54 -5.06
CA VAL A 145 -4.40 -11.79 -5.80
C VAL A 145 -3.36 -10.71 -5.50
N ASN A 146 -3.80 -9.45 -5.54
CA ASN A 146 -2.95 -8.29 -5.27
C ASN A 146 -3.73 -7.26 -4.43
N ARG A 147 -3.05 -6.65 -3.46
CA ARG A 147 -3.63 -5.66 -2.54
C ARG A 147 -3.22 -4.25 -2.93
N GLY A 148 -4.23 -3.42 -3.20
CA GLY A 148 -4.07 -1.98 -3.27
C GLY A 148 -3.67 -1.37 -1.94
N GLN A 149 -2.96 -0.24 -1.99
CA GLN A 149 -2.48 0.48 -0.80
C GLN A 149 -3.40 1.63 -0.40
N ASP A 150 -4.06 2.24 -1.39
CA ASP A 150 -4.91 3.42 -1.22
C ASP A 150 -6.21 3.28 -2.03
N MET A 151 -7.20 4.11 -1.72
CA MET A 151 -8.43 4.28 -2.49
C MET A 151 -8.38 5.57 -3.30
N VAL A 152 -8.73 5.51 -4.58
CA VAL A 152 -8.82 6.69 -5.44
C VAL A 152 -10.24 7.27 -5.40
N CYS A 153 -10.35 8.58 -5.16
CA CYS A 153 -11.64 9.25 -5.18
C CYS A 153 -12.22 9.34 -6.60
N PRO A 154 -13.43 8.80 -6.87
CA PRO A 154 -14.03 8.85 -8.20
C PRO A 154 -14.44 10.27 -8.63
N HIS A 155 -14.48 11.23 -7.69
CA HIS A 155 -14.90 12.60 -7.97
C HIS A 155 -13.75 13.58 -8.22
N CYS A 156 -12.56 13.34 -7.65
CA CYS A 156 -11.45 14.30 -7.71
C CYS A 156 -10.06 13.67 -7.83
N GLY A 157 -9.96 12.33 -7.88
CA GLY A 157 -8.70 11.61 -8.05
C GLY A 157 -7.77 11.59 -6.84
N GLU A 158 -8.14 12.21 -5.72
CA GLU A 158 -7.32 12.19 -4.51
C GLU A 158 -7.18 10.78 -3.93
N LEU A 159 -5.99 10.46 -3.42
CA LEU A 159 -5.73 9.23 -2.68
C LEU A 159 -6.28 9.31 -1.25
N ASN A 160 -6.93 8.24 -0.82
CA ASN A 160 -7.55 8.11 0.49
C ASN A 160 -7.07 6.82 1.15
N PRO A 161 -6.95 6.77 2.48
CA PRO A 161 -6.68 5.54 3.20
C PRO A 161 -7.71 4.45 2.89
N LEU A 162 -7.30 3.19 2.94
CA LEU A 162 -8.23 2.05 2.83
C LEU A 162 -9.39 2.17 3.82
N LYS A 163 -10.57 1.69 3.40
CA LYS A 163 -11.82 1.72 4.20
C LYS A 163 -12.36 3.11 4.50
N SER A 164 -11.86 4.14 3.80
CA SER A 164 -12.46 5.48 3.87
C SER A 164 -13.82 5.47 3.19
N THR A 165 -14.82 6.12 3.78
CA THR A 165 -16.15 6.30 3.17
C THR A 165 -16.31 7.67 2.49
N ARG A 166 -15.44 8.64 2.83
CA ARG A 166 -15.45 10.00 2.29
C ARG A 166 -14.06 10.45 1.88
N CYS A 167 -13.99 11.26 0.85
CA CYS A 167 -12.74 11.81 0.34
C CYS A 167 -12.12 12.83 1.31
N VAL A 168 -10.82 12.74 1.57
CA VAL A 168 -10.07 13.67 2.44
C VAL A 168 -10.06 15.10 1.89
N LYS A 169 -10.09 15.27 0.56
CA LYS A 169 -10.02 16.57 -0.12
C LYS A 169 -11.38 17.16 -0.45
N CYS A 170 -12.17 16.48 -1.31
CA CYS A 170 -13.45 17.03 -1.78
C CYS A 170 -14.64 16.70 -0.87
N LYS A 171 -14.44 15.90 0.18
CA LYS A 171 -15.44 15.50 1.20
C LYS A 171 -16.67 14.73 0.67
N LYS A 172 -16.74 14.46 -0.64
CA LYS A 172 -17.78 13.62 -1.24
C LYS A 172 -17.64 12.16 -0.80
N PRO A 173 -18.73 11.39 -0.71
CA PRO A 173 -18.65 9.95 -0.46
C PRO A 173 -17.82 9.26 -1.55
N LEU A 174 -17.08 8.22 -1.20
CA LEU A 174 -16.28 7.45 -2.15
C LEU A 174 -17.13 6.40 -2.88
N TYR A 175 -18.17 5.89 -2.21
CA TYR A 175 -19.14 4.93 -2.72
C TYR A 175 -20.38 4.94 -1.83
N GLU A 176 -21.46 4.34 -2.33
CA GLU A 176 -22.66 4.04 -1.57
C GLU A 176 -22.73 2.53 -1.36
N VAL A 177 -23.17 2.09 -0.18
CA VAL A 177 -23.24 0.67 0.17
C VAL A 177 -24.71 0.27 0.28
N GLY A 178 -25.13 -0.67 -0.58
CA GLY A 178 -26.42 -1.32 -0.41
C GLY A 178 -26.38 -2.33 0.74
N GLU A 179 -27.52 -2.55 1.39
CA GLU A 179 -27.64 -3.57 2.43
C GLU A 179 -27.37 -4.97 1.84
N GLY A 180 -26.53 -5.76 2.51
CA GLY A 180 -26.21 -7.13 2.10
C GLY A 180 -25.26 -7.28 0.90
N GLU A 181 -24.80 -6.19 0.28
CA GLU A 181 -23.95 -6.30 -0.90
C GLU A 181 -22.53 -6.80 -0.60
N PRO A 182 -21.97 -7.67 -1.47
CA PRO A 182 -20.63 -8.19 -1.27
C PRO A 182 -19.59 -7.08 -1.44
N ARG A 183 -18.62 -7.06 -0.53
CA ARG A 183 -17.63 -5.99 -0.41
C ARG A 183 -16.24 -6.47 -0.77
N CYS A 184 -15.43 -5.54 -1.25
CA CYS A 184 -14.01 -5.75 -1.45
C CYS A 184 -13.35 -6.02 -0.08
N PRO A 185 -12.64 -7.16 0.09
CA PRO A 185 -12.00 -7.51 1.36
C PRO A 185 -10.84 -6.58 1.75
N VAL A 186 -10.38 -5.73 0.82
CA VAL A 186 -9.26 -4.80 1.04
C VAL A 186 -9.75 -3.42 1.49
N CYS A 187 -10.79 -2.88 0.84
CA CYS A 187 -11.20 -1.49 1.02
C CYS A 187 -12.67 -1.28 1.37
N ASP A 188 -13.44 -2.35 1.57
CA ASP A 188 -14.88 -2.35 1.90
C ASP A 188 -15.80 -1.70 0.84
N ALA A 189 -15.27 -1.35 -0.33
CA ALA A 189 -16.05 -0.89 -1.47
C ALA A 189 -16.96 -2.01 -2.01
N PRO A 190 -18.16 -1.70 -2.53
CA PRO A 190 -19.04 -2.70 -3.10
C PRO A 190 -18.41 -3.33 -4.36
N LEU A 191 -18.48 -4.66 -4.47
CA LEU A 191 -17.86 -5.40 -5.58
C LEU A 191 -18.49 -5.10 -6.94
N ARG A 192 -19.70 -4.53 -6.99
CA ARG A 192 -20.30 -4.03 -8.23
C ARG A 192 -19.45 -2.98 -8.97
N LEU A 193 -18.54 -2.32 -8.24
CA LEU A 193 -17.59 -1.35 -8.80
C LEU A 193 -16.33 -2.02 -9.36
N SER A 194 -16.23 -3.35 -9.30
CA SER A 194 -15.09 -4.06 -9.86
C SER A 194 -15.18 -4.15 -11.39
N GLN A 195 -14.02 -4.10 -12.04
CA GLN A 195 -13.87 -4.19 -13.49
C GLN A 195 -13.25 -5.54 -13.85
N ARG A 196 -13.76 -6.18 -14.89
CA ARG A 196 -13.25 -7.46 -15.37
C ARG A 196 -11.94 -7.28 -16.13
N ILE A 197 -10.91 -8.04 -15.74
CA ILE A 197 -9.66 -8.16 -16.52
C ILE A 197 -9.69 -9.42 -17.38
N SER A 198 -10.06 -10.57 -16.79
CA SER A 198 -10.12 -11.88 -17.44
C SER A 198 -11.40 -12.65 -17.05
N GLU A 199 -11.48 -13.95 -17.32
CA GLU A 199 -12.63 -14.78 -16.93
C GLU A 199 -12.81 -14.90 -15.42
N ASP A 200 -11.73 -14.92 -14.65
CA ASP A 200 -11.70 -15.11 -13.21
C ASP A 200 -11.11 -13.91 -12.44
N LEU A 201 -10.39 -13.01 -13.12
CA LEU A 201 -9.68 -11.88 -12.51
C LEU A 201 -10.42 -10.56 -12.68
N PHE A 202 -10.63 -9.86 -11.56
CA PHE A 202 -11.32 -8.59 -11.47
C PHE A 202 -10.47 -7.58 -10.70
N THR A 203 -10.62 -6.29 -11.01
CA THR A 203 -9.97 -5.19 -10.29
C THR A 203 -11.01 -4.38 -9.55
N CYS A 204 -10.83 -4.14 -8.26
CA CYS A 204 -11.68 -3.21 -7.52
C CYS A 204 -11.54 -1.79 -8.09
N GLY A 205 -12.65 -1.15 -8.49
CA GLY A 205 -12.64 0.19 -9.09
C GLY A 205 -12.25 1.35 -8.16
N LEU A 206 -12.02 1.09 -6.86
CA LEU A 206 -11.62 2.11 -5.89
C LEU A 206 -10.19 1.92 -5.37
N CYS A 207 -9.85 0.72 -4.90
CA CYS A 207 -8.50 0.46 -4.36
C CYS A 207 -7.56 -0.23 -5.35
N PHE A 208 -8.02 -0.58 -6.56
CA PHE A 208 -7.24 -1.29 -7.57
C PHE A 208 -6.65 -2.63 -7.12
N SER A 209 -7.25 -3.26 -6.10
CA SER A 209 -6.90 -4.63 -5.71
C SER A 209 -7.39 -5.62 -6.77
N GLU A 210 -6.54 -6.60 -7.09
CA GLU A 210 -6.88 -7.70 -7.97
C GLU A 210 -7.53 -8.83 -7.16
N LEU A 211 -8.68 -9.29 -7.62
CA LEU A 211 -9.58 -10.20 -6.93
C LEU A 211 -10.00 -11.32 -7.87
N ARG A 212 -10.00 -12.56 -7.38
CA ARG A 212 -10.74 -13.65 -8.00
C ARG A 212 -12.12 -13.72 -7.38
N ILE A 213 -13.13 -13.40 -8.19
CA ILE A 213 -14.53 -13.40 -7.76
C ILE A 213 -15.20 -14.68 -8.28
N PRO A 214 -15.71 -15.55 -7.37
CA PRO A 214 -16.38 -16.79 -7.75
C PRO A 214 -17.70 -16.52 -8.49
N ILE A 215 -18.12 -17.49 -9.31
CA ILE A 215 -19.18 -17.33 -10.32
C ILE A 215 -20.52 -16.95 -9.69
N GLU A 216 -20.80 -17.47 -8.50
CA GLU A 216 -22.00 -17.23 -7.71
C GLU A 216 -22.14 -15.75 -7.36
N LEU A 217 -21.07 -15.14 -6.84
CA LEU A 217 -21.03 -13.72 -6.49
C LEU A 217 -21.11 -12.82 -7.73
N ARG A 218 -20.52 -13.24 -8.86
CA ARG A 218 -20.57 -12.47 -10.11
C ARG A 218 -21.99 -12.31 -10.65
N LYS A 219 -22.80 -13.37 -10.55
CA LYS A 219 -24.22 -13.34 -10.94
C LYS A 219 -25.04 -12.43 -10.05
N GLU A 220 -24.76 -12.43 -8.74
CA GLU A 220 -25.45 -11.57 -7.77
C GLU A 220 -25.21 -10.08 -8.04
N ILE A 221 -23.98 -9.71 -8.42
CA ILE A 221 -23.59 -8.30 -8.67
C ILE A 221 -23.67 -7.87 -10.14
N GLY A 222 -24.11 -8.74 -11.06
CA GLY A 222 -24.29 -8.42 -12.48
C GLY A 222 -22.99 -8.22 -13.27
N LEU A 223 -21.92 -8.94 -12.91
CA LEU A 223 -20.62 -8.93 -13.60
C LEU A 223 -20.46 -10.20 -14.46
N GLU A 224 -21.22 -10.30 -15.55
CA GLU A 224 -21.12 -11.41 -16.54
C GLU A 224 -20.15 -11.13 -17.69
#